data_AF-A0A353M0D4-F1
#
_entry.id   AF-A0A353M0D4-F1
#
_cell.length_a   1.000
_cell.length_b   1.000
_cell.length_c   1.000
_cell.angle_alpha   90.00
_cell.angle_beta   90.00
_cell.angle_gamma   90.00
#
_symmetry.space_group_name_H-M   'P 1'
#
loop_
_entity.id
_entity.type
_entity.pdbx_description
1 polymer ?
#
loop_
_entity_poly.entity_id
_entity_poly.type
_entity_poly.pdbx_seq_one_letter_code
_entity_poly.pdbx_strand_id
1 'polypeptide(L)'
;MRRNWLIVVVLGVLLLFGTVSDVYAHSFKQWAITASASSEYGRSDWSAQQLLGEPDVYPAYGDSGFAWAPATMNGGLQWVEVGFLEAVYVEYVEIYETFTPGTIVKVELIDEMGGMHLIWEGIGGSAATTARIFSLKNPLVTVPCNGVRVTLDTDSAHGWNEIDAVGIIGSYDSPWPQSQGENNRAIQWASRAQASSQYREDRWTPEQMTGRPDVYPRYGDYGTAWVASTMNGGEEWVELFYDEAVYVKRIDVYETCNPGAIVQAELVDETGRAHVIWQGKATVAPEESRIFMIENTRADFPSRHIRLVLQTDQVPGWNEIDAVCLIGTHTRAQSPVLTDPLAQLASLILQLEKAVEQGRAERLADLDFLRELEEILEELSAIRF
;
A
#
# COMPACT_ATOMS: atom_id res chain seq x y z
N MET A 1 -27.45 -42.76 66.84
CA MET A 1 -28.00 -43.82 65.96
C MET A 1 -27.74 -43.43 64.50
N ARG A 2 -27.00 -44.28 63.78
CA ARG A 2 -26.91 -44.49 62.32
C ARG A 2 -26.90 -43.30 61.32
N ARG A 3 -25.69 -43.01 60.83
CA ARG A 3 -25.19 -43.06 59.42
C ARG A 3 -26.22 -42.99 58.26
N ASN A 4 -25.98 -42.09 57.30
CA ASN A 4 -25.74 -42.33 55.85
C ASN A 4 -25.67 -40.96 55.14
N TRP A 5 -24.52 -40.45 54.70
CA TRP A 5 -23.82 -40.73 53.42
C TRP A 5 -24.73 -40.71 52.19
N LEU A 6 -24.67 -39.61 51.43
CA LEU A 6 -24.65 -39.62 49.97
C LEU A 6 -24.09 -38.29 49.44
N ILE A 7 -22.97 -38.43 48.74
CA ILE A 7 -22.24 -37.45 47.96
C ILE A 7 -23.05 -37.12 46.70
N VAL A 8 -23.26 -35.84 46.41
CA VAL A 8 -23.57 -35.38 45.05
C VAL A 8 -22.67 -34.18 44.77
N VAL A 9 -21.61 -34.44 44.00
CA VAL A 9 -20.76 -33.42 43.39
C VAL A 9 -21.53 -32.86 42.19
N VAL A 10 -21.97 -31.60 42.27
CA VAL A 10 -22.47 -30.86 41.10
C VAL A 10 -21.32 -30.03 40.57
N LEU A 11 -20.65 -30.55 39.54
CA LEU A 11 -19.78 -29.81 38.65
C LEU A 11 -20.66 -28.99 37.71
N GLY A 12 -20.90 -27.73 38.05
CA GLY A 12 -21.49 -26.75 37.14
C GLY A 12 -20.42 -26.25 36.17
N VAL A 13 -20.46 -26.76 34.94
CA VAL A 13 -19.71 -26.23 33.80
C VAL A 13 -20.20 -24.80 33.54
N LEU A 14 -19.37 -23.83 33.88
CA LEU A 14 -19.51 -22.44 33.42
C LEU A 14 -19.16 -22.40 31.94
N LEU A 15 -20.17 -22.59 31.08
CA LEU A 15 -20.11 -22.17 29.68
C LEU A 15 -20.06 -20.65 29.65
N LEU A 16 -18.84 -20.11 29.58
CA LEU A 16 -18.58 -18.75 29.12
C LEU A 16 -19.06 -18.68 27.66
N PHE A 17 -20.29 -18.23 27.46
CA PHE A 17 -20.68 -17.63 26.19
C PHE A 17 -19.91 -16.32 26.09
N GLY A 18 -18.70 -16.40 25.53
CA GLY A 18 -18.08 -15.22 24.94
C GLY A 18 -19.04 -14.71 23.89
N THR A 19 -19.57 -13.52 24.10
CA THR A 19 -20.18 -12.76 23.03
C THR A 19 -19.07 -12.52 22.01
N VAL A 20 -19.06 -13.32 20.95
CA VAL A 20 -18.40 -12.93 19.71
C VAL A 20 -19.16 -11.69 19.27
N SER A 21 -18.59 -10.52 19.56
CA SER A 21 -19.01 -9.30 18.91
C SER A 21 -18.69 -9.52 17.45
N ASP A 22 -19.70 -9.74 16.62
CA ASP A 22 -19.54 -9.62 15.18
C ASP A 22 -19.08 -8.19 14.91
N VAL A 23 -17.77 -8.01 14.70
CA VAL A 23 -17.21 -6.77 14.18
C VAL A 23 -17.68 -6.72 12.73
N TYR A 24 -18.82 -6.08 12.50
CA TYR A 24 -19.22 -5.74 11.14
C TYR A 24 -18.09 -4.88 10.54
N ALA A 25 -17.45 -5.35 9.48
CA ALA A 25 -16.54 -4.56 8.67
C ALA A 25 -17.25 -3.26 8.26
N HIS A 26 -16.88 -2.14 8.87
CA HIS A 26 -17.45 -0.85 8.51
C HIS A 26 -16.66 -0.30 7.32
N SER A 27 -17.30 -0.28 6.15
CA SER A 27 -16.76 0.43 4.99
C SER A 27 -16.60 1.91 5.36
N PHE A 28 -15.50 2.51 4.94
CA PHE A 28 -15.19 3.91 5.20
C PHE A 28 -14.73 4.58 3.92
N LYS A 29 -14.90 5.91 3.88
CA LYS A 29 -14.44 6.73 2.77
C LYS A 29 -13.07 7.31 3.09
N GLN A 30 -12.20 7.31 2.08
CA GLN A 30 -10.94 8.02 2.11
C GLN A 30 -10.75 8.83 0.82
N TRP A 31 -9.95 9.88 0.93
CA TRP A 31 -9.66 10.82 -0.14
C TRP A 31 -8.23 10.67 -0.62
N ALA A 32 -7.96 11.12 -1.84
CA ALA A 32 -6.64 11.05 -2.42
C ALA A 32 -5.62 11.86 -1.58
N ILE A 33 -4.44 11.28 -1.41
CA ILE A 33 -3.30 11.87 -0.67
C ILE A 33 -2.06 12.05 -1.55
N THR A 34 -2.03 11.39 -2.71
CA THR A 34 -1.06 11.62 -3.77
C THR A 34 -1.80 11.76 -5.09
N ALA A 35 -1.23 12.54 -6.01
CA ALA A 35 -1.81 12.75 -7.33
C ALA A 35 -0.72 12.99 -8.37
N SER A 36 -0.94 12.44 -9.55
CA SER A 36 -0.16 12.72 -10.76
C SER A 36 -1.07 12.70 -11.98
N ALA A 37 -0.63 13.32 -13.07
CA ALA A 37 -1.42 13.39 -14.29
C ALA A 37 -0.55 13.23 -15.54
N SER A 38 -1.17 12.85 -16.66
CA SER A 38 -0.53 12.86 -17.98
C SER A 38 -0.06 14.25 -18.37
N SER A 39 -0.83 15.26 -17.99
CA SER A 39 -0.54 16.67 -18.18
C SER A 39 -1.41 17.51 -17.23
N GLU A 40 -1.00 18.75 -17.01
CA GLU A 40 -1.72 19.70 -16.16
C GLU A 40 -1.63 21.11 -16.73
N TYR A 41 -2.70 21.89 -16.60
CA TYR A 41 -2.78 23.24 -17.17
C TYR A 41 -1.86 24.23 -16.48
N GLY A 42 -1.79 24.17 -15.15
CA GLY A 42 -0.96 25.05 -14.33
C GLY A 42 -0.13 24.27 -13.32
N ARG A 43 0.85 24.98 -12.74
CA ARG A 43 1.74 24.43 -11.69
C ARG A 43 1.18 24.54 -10.27
N SER A 44 0.06 25.25 -10.12
CA SER A 44 -0.62 25.49 -8.85
C SER A 44 -2.11 25.34 -9.11
N ASP A 45 -2.72 26.35 -9.73
CA ASP A 45 -4.10 26.28 -10.20
C ASP A 45 -4.21 25.27 -11.35
N TRP A 46 -5.29 24.49 -11.36
CA TRP A 46 -5.53 23.41 -12.32
C TRP A 46 -4.46 22.31 -12.38
N SER A 47 -3.62 22.19 -11.34
CA SER A 47 -2.62 21.13 -11.22
C SER A 47 -3.21 19.82 -10.71
N ALA A 48 -2.46 18.72 -10.81
CA ALA A 48 -2.89 17.43 -10.23
C ALA A 48 -3.05 17.51 -8.70
N GLN A 49 -2.38 18.45 -8.02
CA GLN A 49 -2.49 18.64 -6.57
C GLN A 49 -3.89 19.04 -6.13
N GLN A 50 -4.71 19.58 -7.02
CA GLN A 50 -6.10 19.94 -6.72
C GLN A 50 -6.98 18.70 -6.42
N LEU A 51 -6.54 17.50 -6.79
CA LEU A 51 -7.26 16.25 -6.52
C LEU A 51 -7.12 15.77 -5.06
N LEU A 52 -6.25 16.40 -4.26
CA LEU A 52 -5.91 15.95 -2.92
C LEU A 52 -6.96 16.39 -1.90
N GLY A 53 -7.41 15.46 -1.06
CA GLY A 53 -8.37 15.75 0.01
C GLY A 53 -9.83 15.75 -0.45
N GLU A 54 -10.67 16.45 0.33
CA GLU A 54 -12.09 16.61 0.05
C GLU A 54 -12.32 17.55 -1.16
N PRO A 55 -13.47 17.42 -1.87
CA PRO A 55 -13.81 18.30 -2.99
C PRO A 55 -13.90 19.77 -2.54
N ASP A 56 -13.21 20.67 -3.25
CA ASP A 56 -13.20 22.11 -2.97
C ASP A 56 -14.20 22.88 -3.86
N VAL A 57 -14.62 22.29 -4.99
CA VAL A 57 -15.48 22.93 -5.99
C VAL A 57 -16.92 22.40 -5.92
N TYR A 58 -17.11 21.09 -5.85
CA TYR A 58 -18.43 20.47 -5.77
C TYR A 58 -19.19 20.96 -4.52
N PRO A 59 -20.49 21.33 -4.61
CA PRO A 59 -21.43 21.05 -5.71
C PRO A 59 -21.51 22.15 -6.78
N ALA A 60 -20.61 23.15 -6.77
CA ALA A 60 -20.59 24.17 -7.81
C ALA A 60 -20.11 23.57 -9.15
N TYR A 61 -20.59 24.18 -10.25
CA TYR A 61 -20.20 23.84 -11.61
C TYR A 61 -19.51 25.04 -12.26
N GLY A 62 -18.44 24.79 -13.01
CA GLY A 62 -17.74 25.81 -13.76
C GLY A 62 -16.23 25.63 -13.70
N ASP A 63 -15.55 26.47 -14.49
CA ASP A 63 -14.09 26.59 -14.51
C ASP A 63 -13.58 27.08 -13.16
N SER A 64 -12.72 26.27 -12.52
CA SER A 64 -12.14 26.56 -11.21
C SER A 64 -10.69 26.09 -11.12
N GLY A 65 -9.80 26.99 -10.72
CA GLY A 65 -8.40 26.66 -10.43
C GLY A 65 -8.19 25.66 -9.29
N PHE A 66 -9.24 25.34 -8.52
CA PHE A 66 -9.26 24.33 -7.46
C PHE A 66 -9.67 22.93 -7.95
N ALA A 67 -9.73 22.69 -9.26
CA ALA A 67 -9.93 21.37 -9.84
C ALA A 67 -8.82 21.08 -10.87
N TRP A 68 -8.40 19.83 -11.05
CA TRP A 68 -7.41 19.48 -12.06
C TRP A 68 -7.96 19.69 -13.47
N ALA A 69 -7.15 20.25 -14.38
CA ALA A 69 -7.43 20.28 -15.82
C ALA A 69 -6.20 19.83 -16.63
N PRO A 70 -6.38 19.18 -17.80
CA PRO A 70 -5.27 18.79 -18.66
C PRO A 70 -4.52 20.02 -19.21
N ALA A 71 -3.30 19.86 -19.73
CA ALA A 71 -2.50 20.98 -20.24
C ALA A 71 -3.11 21.69 -21.47
N THR A 72 -3.91 20.95 -22.24
CA THR A 72 -4.53 21.45 -23.47
C THR A 72 -5.96 20.98 -23.57
N MET A 73 -6.85 21.87 -23.99
CA MET A 73 -8.23 21.55 -24.31
C MET A 73 -8.29 20.59 -25.51
N ASN A 74 -9.12 19.54 -25.43
CA ASN A 74 -9.24 18.50 -26.48
C ASN A 74 -7.86 17.92 -26.87
N GLY A 75 -7.15 17.42 -25.88
CA GLY A 75 -5.81 16.82 -26.02
C GLY A 75 -5.84 15.30 -26.20
N GLY A 76 -6.95 14.73 -26.68
CA GLY A 76 -7.16 13.29 -26.75
C GLY A 76 -7.23 12.61 -25.38
N LEU A 77 -6.62 11.43 -25.26
CA LEU A 77 -6.59 10.67 -24.01
C LEU A 77 -5.68 11.33 -22.97
N GLN A 78 -6.27 11.68 -21.82
CA GLN A 78 -5.59 12.22 -20.65
C GLN A 78 -5.89 11.32 -19.46
N TRP A 79 -5.01 11.33 -18.44
CA TRP A 79 -5.24 10.56 -17.23
C TRP A 79 -4.80 11.33 -16.00
N VAL A 80 -5.48 11.01 -14.89
CA VAL A 80 -5.03 11.32 -13.53
C VAL A 80 -4.90 10.01 -12.77
N GLU A 81 -3.90 9.95 -11.91
CA GLU A 81 -3.65 8.83 -11.01
C GLU A 81 -3.54 9.37 -9.60
N VAL A 82 -4.34 8.82 -8.71
CA VAL A 82 -4.39 9.21 -7.31
C VAL A 82 -4.08 8.02 -6.41
N GLY A 83 -3.39 8.28 -5.31
CA GLY A 83 -3.11 7.30 -4.26
C GLY A 83 -3.87 7.61 -2.98
N PHE A 84 -4.15 6.56 -2.22
CA PHE A 84 -4.90 6.58 -0.97
C PHE A 84 -4.03 6.03 0.16
N LEU A 85 -4.37 6.43 1.38
CA LEU A 85 -3.62 6.02 2.58
C LEU A 85 -3.69 4.51 2.80
N GLU A 86 -4.90 3.97 2.75
CA GLU A 86 -5.18 2.61 3.17
C GLU A 86 -5.51 1.74 1.95
N ALA A 87 -4.82 0.63 1.78
CA ALA A 87 -5.23 -0.38 0.83
C ALA A 87 -6.49 -1.09 1.35
N VAL A 88 -7.59 -0.98 0.60
CA VAL A 88 -8.89 -1.53 1.00
C VAL A 88 -9.47 -2.37 -0.11
N TYR A 89 -10.35 -3.29 0.25
CA TYR A 89 -11.28 -3.88 -0.70
C TYR A 89 -12.27 -2.78 -1.12
N VAL A 90 -11.97 -2.13 -2.24
CA VAL A 90 -12.74 -1.00 -2.75
C VAL A 90 -14.13 -1.49 -3.13
N GLU A 91 -15.16 -0.86 -2.59
CA GLU A 91 -16.56 -1.09 -2.95
C GLU A 91 -17.05 -0.06 -3.98
N TYR A 92 -16.65 1.20 -3.81
CA TYR A 92 -16.99 2.29 -4.71
C TYR A 92 -15.80 3.22 -4.97
N VAL A 93 -15.74 3.73 -6.19
CA VAL A 93 -14.91 4.88 -6.56
C VAL A 93 -15.85 6.04 -6.87
N GLU A 94 -15.61 7.21 -6.30
CA GLU A 94 -16.39 8.43 -6.53
C GLU A 94 -15.48 9.51 -7.14
N ILE A 95 -15.80 9.93 -8.37
CA ILE A 95 -15.06 10.96 -9.10
C ILE A 95 -15.93 12.21 -9.23
N TYR A 96 -15.41 13.35 -8.78
CA TYR A 96 -16.13 14.61 -8.74
C TYR A 96 -15.83 15.44 -9.99
N GLU A 97 -16.67 15.32 -11.01
CA GLU A 97 -16.52 16.07 -12.26
C GLU A 97 -17.27 17.41 -12.15
N THR A 98 -16.53 18.52 -12.18
CA THR A 98 -17.06 19.88 -11.89
C THR A 98 -17.10 20.78 -13.11
N PHE A 99 -16.40 20.43 -14.19
CA PHE A 99 -16.53 21.10 -15.48
C PHE A 99 -16.45 20.12 -16.66
N THR A 100 -17.40 20.24 -17.59
CA THR A 100 -17.57 19.34 -18.76
C THR A 100 -17.53 17.83 -18.40
N PRO A 101 -18.44 17.35 -17.53
CA PRO A 101 -18.48 15.95 -17.12
C PRO A 101 -18.88 15.00 -18.26
N GLY A 102 -18.41 13.76 -18.17
CA GLY A 102 -18.77 12.63 -19.02
C GLY A 102 -17.67 12.11 -19.95
N THR A 103 -16.52 12.77 -19.97
CA THR A 103 -15.38 12.39 -20.83
C THR A 103 -14.55 11.24 -20.28
N ILE A 104 -14.80 10.78 -19.05
CA ILE A 104 -14.15 9.58 -18.50
C ILE A 104 -14.48 8.37 -19.39
N VAL A 105 -13.43 7.68 -19.84
CA VAL A 105 -13.52 6.47 -20.70
C VAL A 105 -13.02 5.21 -20.01
N LYS A 106 -12.21 5.34 -18.96
CA LYS A 106 -11.67 4.19 -18.24
C LYS A 106 -11.38 4.52 -16.79
N VAL A 107 -11.70 3.61 -15.88
CA VAL A 107 -11.31 3.69 -14.47
C VAL A 107 -10.71 2.36 -14.05
N GLU A 108 -9.50 2.42 -13.50
CA GLU A 108 -8.71 1.29 -13.04
C GLU A 108 -8.35 1.48 -11.57
N LEU A 109 -8.45 0.42 -10.77
CA LEU A 109 -7.88 0.36 -9.42
C LEU A 109 -6.41 -0.06 -9.52
N ILE A 110 -5.59 0.42 -8.58
CA ILE A 110 -4.17 0.09 -8.49
C ILE A 110 -3.95 -0.61 -7.15
N ASP A 111 -3.45 -1.84 -7.18
CA ASP A 111 -3.03 -2.57 -5.99
C ASP A 111 -1.68 -2.08 -5.46
N GLU A 112 -1.33 -2.49 -4.24
CA GLU A 112 -0.09 -2.06 -3.58
C GLU A 112 1.20 -2.54 -4.24
N MET A 113 1.12 -3.44 -5.24
CA MET A 113 2.26 -3.87 -6.06
C MET A 113 2.33 -3.09 -7.39
N GLY A 114 1.42 -2.13 -7.60
CA GLY A 114 1.29 -1.37 -8.85
C GLY A 114 0.49 -2.11 -9.93
N GLY A 115 -0.17 -3.23 -9.61
CA GLY A 115 -1.05 -3.94 -10.54
C GLY A 115 -2.31 -3.14 -10.83
N MET A 116 -2.62 -2.95 -12.12
CA MET A 116 -3.82 -2.21 -12.56
C MET A 116 -4.98 -3.17 -12.84
N HIS A 117 -6.16 -2.86 -12.30
CA HIS A 117 -7.38 -3.65 -12.40
C HIS A 117 -8.52 -2.81 -12.95
N LEU A 118 -9.00 -3.15 -14.14
CA LEU A 118 -10.11 -2.44 -14.79
C LEU A 118 -11.43 -2.63 -14.02
N ILE A 119 -12.07 -1.53 -13.62
CA ILE A 119 -13.41 -1.58 -12.98
C ILE A 119 -14.51 -0.99 -13.86
N TRP A 120 -14.16 -0.11 -14.79
CA TRP A 120 -15.12 0.52 -15.68
C TRP A 120 -14.48 0.98 -16.99
N GLU A 121 -15.20 0.81 -18.10
CA GLU A 121 -14.84 1.30 -19.42
C GLU A 121 -16.09 1.85 -20.12
N GLY A 122 -15.92 2.92 -20.90
CA GLY A 122 -16.99 3.58 -21.64
C GLY A 122 -16.48 4.42 -22.80
N ILE A 123 -17.40 4.95 -23.60
CA ILE A 123 -17.09 5.64 -24.86
C ILE A 123 -16.81 7.15 -24.70
N GLY A 124 -16.96 7.71 -23.50
CA GLY A 124 -16.87 9.16 -23.27
C GLY A 124 -18.01 9.94 -23.92
N GLY A 125 -18.14 11.21 -23.57
CA GLY A 125 -19.11 12.13 -24.17
C GLY A 125 -19.67 13.14 -23.19
N SER A 126 -20.34 14.18 -23.68
CA SER A 126 -20.98 15.16 -22.78
C SER A 126 -22.10 14.49 -21.98
N ALA A 127 -21.97 14.46 -20.65
CA ALA A 127 -22.95 13.85 -19.76
C ALA A 127 -23.90 14.86 -19.10
N ALA A 128 -23.42 16.07 -18.79
CA ALA A 128 -24.21 17.12 -18.15
C ALA A 128 -23.60 18.51 -18.35
N THR A 129 -24.38 19.55 -18.03
CA THR A 129 -23.93 20.95 -17.89
C THR A 129 -23.96 21.40 -16.42
N THR A 130 -23.83 20.44 -15.52
CA THR A 130 -23.83 20.60 -14.05
C THR A 130 -22.78 19.67 -13.46
N ALA A 131 -22.22 20.01 -12.31
CA ALA A 131 -21.27 19.15 -11.61
C ALA A 131 -21.95 17.85 -11.19
N ARG A 132 -21.19 16.76 -11.15
CA ARG A 132 -21.72 15.45 -10.74
C ARG A 132 -20.68 14.63 -9.98
N ILE A 133 -21.19 13.68 -9.21
CA ILE A 133 -20.40 12.60 -8.64
C ILE A 133 -20.59 11.39 -9.56
N PHE A 134 -19.53 10.99 -10.25
CA PHE A 134 -19.51 9.75 -11.01
C PHE A 134 -19.11 8.61 -10.07
N SER A 135 -20.12 7.95 -9.51
CA SER A 135 -19.98 6.86 -8.55
C SER A 135 -20.00 5.50 -9.26
N LEU A 136 -18.91 4.76 -9.13
CA LEU A 136 -18.69 3.46 -9.75
C LEU A 136 -18.61 2.39 -8.68
N LYS A 137 -19.48 1.38 -8.78
CA LYS A 137 -19.39 0.19 -7.93
C LYS A 137 -18.32 -0.75 -8.46
N ASN A 138 -17.39 -1.19 -7.61
CA ASN A 138 -16.41 -2.21 -7.96
C ASN A 138 -17.14 -3.52 -8.33
N PRO A 139 -16.99 -4.02 -9.56
CA PRO A 139 -17.73 -5.19 -9.99
C PRO A 139 -17.10 -6.50 -9.50
N LEU A 140 -15.77 -6.61 -9.44
CA LEU A 140 -15.06 -7.90 -9.33
C LEU A 140 -13.61 -7.83 -8.79
N VAL A 141 -13.06 -6.66 -8.46
CA VAL A 141 -11.68 -6.59 -7.95
C VAL A 141 -11.68 -7.07 -6.50
N THR A 142 -11.03 -8.22 -6.25
CA THR A 142 -11.00 -8.91 -4.96
C THR A 142 -9.65 -8.76 -4.24
N VAL A 143 -8.83 -7.81 -4.65
CA VAL A 143 -7.57 -7.48 -3.97
C VAL A 143 -7.65 -6.08 -3.35
N PRO A 144 -6.96 -5.83 -2.23
CA PRO A 144 -6.86 -4.48 -1.69
C PRO A 144 -6.16 -3.54 -2.65
N CYS A 145 -6.74 -2.36 -2.86
CA CYS A 145 -6.21 -1.31 -3.72
C CYS A 145 -6.04 -0.02 -2.95
N ASN A 146 -4.96 0.70 -3.24
CA ASN A 146 -4.63 2.01 -2.67
C ASN A 146 -4.38 3.06 -3.77
N GLY A 147 -4.75 2.79 -5.01
CA GLY A 147 -4.72 3.80 -6.07
C GLY A 147 -5.89 3.67 -7.05
N VAL A 148 -6.14 4.75 -7.76
CA VAL A 148 -7.12 4.84 -8.84
C VAL A 148 -6.50 5.60 -10.01
N ARG A 149 -6.59 5.04 -11.22
CA ARG A 149 -6.33 5.75 -12.46
C ARG A 149 -7.63 6.04 -13.18
N VAL A 150 -7.87 7.32 -13.47
CA VAL A 150 -9.01 7.82 -14.25
C VAL A 150 -8.48 8.29 -15.60
N THR A 151 -8.96 7.69 -16.69
CA THR A 151 -8.63 8.10 -18.06
C THR A 151 -9.84 8.79 -18.69
N LEU A 152 -9.60 9.93 -19.31
CA LEU A 152 -10.58 10.74 -20.02
C LEU A 152 -10.22 10.79 -21.50
N ASP A 153 -11.22 10.72 -22.37
CA ASP A 153 -11.11 11.16 -23.76
C ASP A 153 -11.61 12.60 -23.84
N THR A 154 -10.68 13.55 -23.78
CA THR A 154 -10.99 14.98 -23.77
C THR A 154 -11.52 15.49 -25.12
N ASP A 155 -11.42 14.69 -26.19
CA ASP A 155 -12.01 15.03 -27.49
C ASP A 155 -13.50 14.67 -27.58
N SER A 156 -13.99 13.84 -26.65
CA SER A 156 -15.36 13.33 -26.65
C SER A 156 -16.42 14.36 -26.22
N ALA A 157 -16.02 15.47 -25.60
CA ALA A 157 -16.88 16.61 -25.30
C ALA A 157 -16.13 17.93 -25.50
N HIS A 158 -16.82 18.94 -26.04
CA HIS A 158 -16.21 20.26 -26.23
C HIS A 158 -16.03 21.00 -24.90
N GLY A 159 -14.79 21.40 -24.60
CA GLY A 159 -14.48 22.29 -23.48
C GLY A 159 -13.31 21.78 -22.64
N TRP A 160 -12.99 22.50 -21.57
CA TRP A 160 -12.07 22.01 -20.55
C TRP A 160 -12.77 20.99 -19.65
N ASN A 161 -12.09 19.90 -19.35
CA ASN A 161 -12.55 18.91 -18.38
C ASN A 161 -11.89 19.19 -17.04
N GLU A 162 -12.68 19.20 -15.97
CA GLU A 162 -12.17 19.41 -14.63
C GLU A 162 -12.65 18.34 -13.66
N ILE A 163 -11.69 17.75 -12.94
CA ILE A 163 -11.93 16.82 -11.83
C ILE A 163 -11.47 17.49 -10.55
N ASP A 164 -12.41 17.66 -9.62
CA ASP A 164 -12.21 18.29 -8.32
C ASP A 164 -11.56 17.32 -7.33
N ALA A 165 -12.11 16.12 -7.17
CA ALA A 165 -11.55 15.12 -6.26
C ALA A 165 -11.88 13.69 -6.68
N VAL A 166 -11.16 12.74 -6.09
CA VAL A 166 -11.44 11.31 -6.19
C VAL A 166 -11.43 10.69 -4.79
N GLY A 167 -12.48 9.95 -4.46
CA GLY A 167 -12.58 9.18 -3.22
C GLY A 167 -12.80 7.69 -3.49
N ILE A 168 -12.35 6.86 -2.56
CA ILE A 168 -12.73 5.44 -2.51
C ILE A 168 -13.48 5.13 -1.23
N ILE A 169 -14.47 4.25 -1.34
CA ILE A 169 -15.21 3.67 -0.22
C ILE A 169 -14.91 2.18 -0.23
N GLY A 170 -14.46 1.63 0.89
CA GLY A 170 -14.13 0.22 0.99
C GLY A 170 -13.90 -0.24 2.42
N SER A 171 -13.60 -1.52 2.58
CA SER A 171 -13.35 -2.16 3.88
C SER A 171 -12.01 -2.88 3.88
N TYR A 172 -11.48 -3.14 5.08
CA TYR A 172 -10.29 -3.98 5.25
C TYR A 172 -10.58 -5.46 5.07
N ASP A 173 -11.82 -5.85 5.35
CA ASP A 173 -12.28 -7.21 5.17
C ASP A 173 -12.89 -7.34 3.78
N SER A 174 -12.59 -8.43 3.09
CA SER A 174 -13.20 -8.69 1.78
C SER A 174 -14.71 -8.84 1.93
N PRO A 175 -15.52 -8.04 1.20
CA PRO A 175 -16.96 -8.26 1.13
C PRO A 175 -17.32 -9.49 0.26
N TRP A 176 -16.33 -10.09 -0.42
CA TRP A 176 -16.52 -11.21 -1.34
C TRP A 176 -16.20 -12.56 -0.67
N PRO A 177 -16.95 -13.63 -1.00
CA PRO A 177 -16.68 -14.97 -0.48
C PRO A 177 -15.26 -15.40 -0.86
N GLN A 178 -14.43 -15.64 0.15
CA GLN A 178 -12.99 -15.86 0.04
C GLN A 178 -12.67 -17.07 -0.86
N SER A 179 -11.82 -16.85 -1.86
CA SER A 179 -11.09 -17.95 -2.50
C SER A 179 -9.88 -18.32 -1.64
N GLN A 180 -9.49 -19.60 -1.60
CA GLN A 180 -8.41 -20.13 -0.72
C GLN A 180 -7.04 -19.41 -0.88
N GLY A 181 -6.83 -18.60 -1.91
CA GLY A 181 -5.61 -17.81 -2.12
C GLY A 181 -5.58 -16.45 -1.41
N GLU A 182 -6.73 -15.85 -1.10
CA GLU A 182 -6.83 -14.50 -0.50
C GLU A 182 -6.69 -14.52 1.03
N ASN A 183 -7.05 -15.64 1.67
CA ASN A 183 -6.82 -15.89 3.11
C ASN A 183 -5.34 -15.96 3.51
N ASN A 184 -4.43 -15.81 2.54
CA ASN A 184 -3.01 -15.86 2.80
C ASN A 184 -2.44 -14.49 3.15
N ARG A 185 -3.05 -13.36 2.80
CA ARG A 185 -2.44 -12.04 2.99
C ARG A 185 -2.83 -11.44 4.34
N ALA A 186 -1.85 -10.86 5.03
CA ALA A 186 -2.04 -10.18 6.30
C ALA A 186 -1.46 -8.76 6.23
N ILE A 187 -2.28 -7.76 6.60
CA ILE A 187 -1.90 -6.37 6.78
C ILE A 187 -2.26 -6.03 8.22
N GLN A 188 -1.27 -5.69 9.02
CA GLN A 188 -1.49 -5.43 10.45
C GLN A 188 -0.65 -4.26 10.93
N TRP A 189 -1.22 -3.52 11.85
CA TRP A 189 -0.60 -2.39 12.51
C TRP A 189 0.04 -2.85 13.82
N ALA A 190 1.09 -2.17 14.26
CA ALA A 190 1.70 -2.49 15.55
C ALA A 190 0.64 -2.40 16.65
N SER A 191 0.48 -3.46 17.45
CA SER A 191 -0.43 -3.48 18.61
C SER A 191 0.29 -3.08 19.90
N ARG A 192 1.62 -3.08 19.88
CA ARG A 192 2.47 -2.61 20.97
C ARG A 192 3.81 -2.12 20.42
N ALA A 193 4.40 -1.17 21.11
CA ALA A 193 5.70 -0.58 20.77
C ALA A 193 6.60 -0.45 22.00
N GLN A 194 7.90 -0.43 21.77
CA GLN A 194 8.95 -0.05 22.72
C GLN A 194 10.02 0.74 21.96
N ALA A 195 10.79 1.56 22.67
CA ALA A 195 11.89 2.30 22.08
C ALA A 195 13.07 2.38 23.04
N SER A 196 14.25 2.68 22.49
CA SER A 196 15.46 3.05 23.25
C SER A 196 15.20 4.21 24.20
N SER A 197 14.42 5.19 23.75
CA SER A 197 14.12 6.40 24.48
C SER A 197 12.81 7.04 24.00
N GLN A 198 12.31 8.01 24.76
CA GLN A 198 11.15 8.83 24.40
C GLN A 198 11.30 10.23 24.98
N TYR A 199 10.79 11.25 24.28
CA TYR A 199 10.92 12.64 24.72
C TYR A 199 10.12 12.98 25.99
N ARG A 200 8.89 12.46 26.10
CA ARG A 200 8.02 12.66 27.27
C ARG A 200 7.21 11.42 27.61
N GLU A 201 6.63 11.41 28.80
CA GLU A 201 5.76 10.31 29.27
C GLU A 201 4.33 10.39 28.71
N ASP A 202 3.86 11.56 28.30
CA ASP A 202 2.47 11.81 27.87
C ASP A 202 2.29 11.96 26.35
N ARG A 203 3.36 12.32 25.63
CA ARG A 203 3.37 12.60 24.19
C ARG A 203 4.69 12.17 23.59
N TRP A 204 4.68 11.92 22.28
CA TRP A 204 5.79 11.33 21.56
C TRP A 204 6.30 10.01 22.16
N THR A 205 5.38 9.21 22.69
CA THR A 205 5.69 7.93 23.32
C THR A 205 5.74 6.83 22.25
N PRO A 206 6.40 5.68 22.52
CA PRO A 206 6.45 4.60 21.54
C PRO A 206 5.07 4.09 21.14
N GLU A 207 4.09 4.12 22.04
CA GLU A 207 2.70 3.73 21.80
C GLU A 207 2.03 4.53 20.68
N GLN A 208 2.55 5.72 20.36
CA GLN A 208 2.06 6.49 19.22
C GLN A 208 2.26 5.75 17.89
N MET A 209 3.30 4.90 17.77
CA MET A 209 3.51 4.06 16.58
C MET A 209 2.52 2.90 16.44
N THR A 210 1.57 2.74 17.38
CA THR A 210 0.60 1.64 17.38
C THR A 210 -0.72 2.04 16.73
N GLY A 211 -1.39 1.06 16.13
CA GLY A 211 -2.58 1.33 15.34
C GLY A 211 -2.24 2.04 14.02
N ARG A 212 -3.26 2.67 13.44
CA ARG A 212 -3.15 3.36 12.15
C ARG A 212 -2.53 4.74 12.31
N PRO A 213 -1.88 5.27 11.25
CA PRO A 213 -1.37 6.62 11.25
C PRO A 213 -2.49 7.62 11.57
N ASP A 214 -2.21 8.55 12.47
CA ASP A 214 -3.11 9.66 12.79
C ASP A 214 -2.50 11.04 12.48
N VAL A 215 -1.23 11.07 12.06
CA VAL A 215 -0.51 12.26 11.59
C VAL A 215 -0.46 12.32 10.06
N TYR A 216 0.05 11.27 9.41
CA TYR A 216 0.19 11.19 7.96
C TYR A 216 -1.18 11.36 7.26
N PRO A 217 -1.28 12.08 6.12
CA PRO A 217 -0.21 12.63 5.27
C PRO A 217 0.24 14.04 5.68
N ARG A 218 -0.01 14.47 6.92
CA ARG A 218 0.48 15.76 7.40
C ARG A 218 1.95 15.65 7.76
N TYR A 219 2.73 16.63 7.32
CA TYR A 219 4.11 16.84 7.75
C TYR A 219 4.17 17.79 8.95
N GLY A 220 5.07 17.52 9.89
CA GLY A 220 5.37 18.41 11.02
C GLY A 220 5.57 17.67 12.34
N ASP A 221 5.76 18.45 13.41
CA ASP A 221 5.91 17.96 14.79
C ASP A 221 4.53 17.76 15.43
N TYR A 222 4.16 16.50 15.67
CA TYR A 222 2.90 16.14 16.28
C TYR A 222 3.14 15.18 17.45
N GLY A 223 2.64 15.52 18.63
CA GLY A 223 2.78 14.68 19.83
C GLY A 223 2.06 13.32 19.77
N THR A 224 1.38 13.02 18.67
CA THR A 224 0.79 11.72 18.34
C THR A 224 1.68 10.89 17.38
N ALA A 225 2.92 11.29 17.15
CA ALA A 225 3.97 10.47 16.55
C ALA A 225 5.10 10.24 17.57
N TRP A 226 5.83 9.12 17.51
CA TRP A 226 6.97 8.86 18.39
C TRP A 226 8.20 9.69 18.02
N VAL A 227 8.97 10.09 19.05
CA VAL A 227 10.33 10.65 18.88
C VAL A 227 11.25 10.22 20.02
N ALA A 228 12.54 10.05 19.70
CA ALA A 228 13.60 9.78 20.68
C ALA A 228 13.74 10.90 21.72
N SER A 229 14.38 10.63 22.86
CA SER A 229 14.48 11.61 23.97
C SER A 229 15.37 12.80 23.67
N THR A 230 16.31 12.65 22.75
CA THR A 230 17.35 13.63 22.46
C THR A 230 17.43 13.88 20.97
N MET A 231 17.24 15.13 20.56
CA MET A 231 17.41 15.55 19.17
C MET A 231 18.86 15.31 18.75
N ASN A 232 19.07 14.64 17.60
CA ASN A 232 20.39 14.26 17.11
C ASN A 232 21.21 13.42 18.12
N GLY A 233 20.53 12.54 18.87
CA GLY A 233 21.11 11.75 19.97
C GLY A 233 22.06 10.62 19.53
N GLY A 234 22.12 10.32 18.24
CA GLY A 234 22.90 9.21 17.68
C GLY A 234 22.01 8.02 17.34
N GLU A 235 22.50 6.81 17.66
CA GLU A 235 21.76 5.59 17.43
C GLU A 235 20.55 5.45 18.36
N GLU A 236 19.38 5.23 17.79
CA GLU A 236 18.13 4.95 18.49
C GLU A 236 17.49 3.70 17.89
N TRP A 237 16.61 3.02 18.64
CA TRP A 237 15.89 1.85 18.14
C TRP A 237 14.44 1.86 18.60
N VAL A 238 13.58 1.23 17.79
CA VAL A 238 12.19 0.92 18.15
C VAL A 238 11.91 -0.56 17.90
N GLU A 239 11.14 -1.17 18.80
CA GLU A 239 10.65 -2.54 18.69
C GLU A 239 9.13 -2.53 18.64
N LEU A 240 8.57 -3.09 17.56
CA LEU A 240 7.13 -3.10 17.33
C LEU A 240 6.61 -4.53 17.25
N PHE A 241 5.47 -4.75 17.89
CA PHE A 241 4.85 -6.05 18.07
C PHE A 241 3.48 -6.06 17.43
N TYR A 242 3.14 -7.20 16.86
CA TYR A 242 1.90 -7.41 16.12
C TYR A 242 1.17 -8.64 16.66
N ASP A 243 -0.13 -8.71 16.37
CA ASP A 243 -0.98 -9.75 16.93
C ASP A 243 -0.71 -11.11 16.27
N GLU A 244 -0.41 -11.13 14.98
CA GLU A 244 -0.27 -12.35 14.20
C GLU A 244 1.14 -12.51 13.61
N ALA A 245 1.70 -13.71 13.74
CA ALA A 245 2.98 -14.03 13.10
C ALA A 245 2.78 -14.35 11.62
N VAL A 246 3.44 -13.59 10.76
CA VAL A 246 3.28 -13.67 9.29
C VAL A 246 4.64 -13.75 8.61
N TYR A 247 4.69 -14.39 7.45
CA TYR A 247 5.83 -14.31 6.54
C TYR A 247 5.89 -12.91 5.96
N VAL A 248 6.65 -12.04 6.63
CA VAL A 248 6.75 -10.62 6.30
C VAL A 248 7.26 -10.44 4.87
N LYS A 249 6.56 -9.62 4.10
CA LYS A 249 6.95 -9.19 2.75
C LYS A 249 7.45 -7.77 2.74
N ARG A 250 6.76 -6.87 3.45
CA ARG A 250 7.07 -5.44 3.47
C ARG A 250 6.78 -4.84 4.84
N ILE A 251 7.56 -3.84 5.23
CA ILE A 251 7.28 -2.96 6.38
C ILE A 251 7.10 -1.55 5.83
N ASP A 252 5.98 -0.92 6.14
CA ASP A 252 5.71 0.46 5.76
C ASP A 252 5.82 1.35 6.99
N VAL A 253 6.78 2.28 6.98
CA VAL A 253 7.04 3.22 8.08
C VAL A 253 6.55 4.61 7.71
N TYR A 254 5.66 5.17 8.51
CA TYR A 254 5.06 6.48 8.29
C TYR A 254 5.92 7.55 8.99
N GLU A 255 6.88 8.13 8.27
CA GLU A 255 7.75 9.19 8.79
C GLU A 255 7.10 10.56 8.57
N THR A 256 6.87 11.33 9.63
CA THR A 256 6.04 12.55 9.58
C THR A 256 6.79 13.83 9.96
N CYS A 257 7.98 13.74 10.55
CA CYS A 257 8.87 14.88 10.79
C CYS A 257 10.34 14.48 10.52
N ASN A 258 11.08 15.33 9.80
CA ASN A 258 12.49 15.14 9.44
C ASN A 258 12.86 13.68 9.05
N PRO A 259 12.25 13.11 7.98
CA PRO A 259 12.42 11.72 7.60
C PRO A 259 13.84 11.36 7.15
N GLY A 260 14.17 10.07 7.21
CA GLY A 260 15.39 9.51 6.62
C GLY A 260 16.44 8.99 7.60
N ALA A 261 16.12 8.92 8.89
CA ALA A 261 17.04 8.48 9.92
C ALA A 261 17.16 6.95 10.03
N ILE A 262 16.21 6.18 9.48
CA ILE A 262 16.20 4.71 9.58
C ILE A 262 17.34 4.10 8.74
N VAL A 263 18.16 3.27 9.38
CA VAL A 263 19.34 2.63 8.75
C VAL A 263 19.28 1.11 8.73
N GLN A 264 18.41 0.50 9.52
CA GLN A 264 18.29 -0.96 9.58
C GLN A 264 16.88 -1.37 9.98
N ALA A 265 16.40 -2.47 9.38
CA ALA A 265 15.20 -3.17 9.80
C ALA A 265 15.50 -4.65 10.01
N GLU A 266 14.97 -5.20 11.10
CA GLU A 266 15.17 -6.57 11.54
C GLU A 266 13.83 -7.24 11.82
N LEU A 267 13.73 -8.53 11.52
CA LEU A 267 12.67 -9.40 12.04
C LEU A 267 13.22 -10.18 13.21
N VAL A 268 12.47 -10.22 14.30
CA VAL A 268 12.79 -11.02 15.47
C VAL A 268 12.04 -12.34 15.38
N ASP A 269 12.76 -13.45 15.46
CA ASP A 269 12.17 -14.78 15.44
C ASP A 269 11.57 -15.17 16.81
N GLU A 270 10.89 -16.32 16.87
CA GLU A 270 10.25 -16.81 18.10
C GLU A 270 11.24 -17.09 19.24
N THR A 271 12.53 -17.22 18.94
CA THR A 271 13.59 -17.39 19.94
C THR A 271 14.10 -16.07 20.51
N GLY A 272 13.63 -14.93 19.96
CA GLY A 272 14.10 -13.60 20.30
C GLY A 272 15.36 -13.17 19.54
N ARG A 273 15.78 -13.93 18.53
CA ARG A 273 16.94 -13.57 17.70
C ARG A 273 16.51 -12.62 16.59
N ALA A 274 17.20 -11.49 16.49
CA ALA A 274 17.03 -10.53 15.41
C ALA A 274 17.75 -10.98 14.13
N HIS A 275 17.07 -10.84 12.99
CA HIS A 275 17.59 -11.11 11.65
C HIS A 275 17.42 -9.86 10.79
N VAL A 276 18.52 -9.32 10.30
CA VAL A 276 18.53 -8.13 9.46
C VAL A 276 17.90 -8.44 8.10
N ILE A 277 16.83 -7.73 7.74
CA ILE A 277 16.17 -7.85 6.43
C ILE A 277 16.54 -6.71 5.49
N TRP A 278 16.91 -5.56 6.02
CA TRP A 278 17.28 -4.39 5.25
C TRP A 278 18.33 -3.55 6.00
N GLN A 279 19.24 -2.93 5.24
CA GLN A 279 20.23 -1.96 5.73
C GLN A 279 20.39 -0.84 4.70
N GLY A 280 20.56 0.38 5.19
CA GLY A 280 20.78 1.58 4.40
C GLY A 280 21.68 2.59 5.11
N LYS A 281 21.71 3.82 4.58
CA LYS A 281 22.39 4.95 5.20
C LYS A 281 21.36 6.02 5.53
N ALA A 282 21.53 6.63 6.70
CA ALA A 282 20.73 7.79 7.07
C ALA A 282 20.97 8.90 6.04
N THR A 283 19.89 9.39 5.46
CA THR A 283 19.91 10.37 4.38
C THR A 283 18.76 11.32 4.60
N VAL A 284 19.08 12.60 4.77
CA VAL A 284 18.07 13.67 4.88
C VAL A 284 17.14 13.57 3.67
N ALA A 285 15.86 13.29 3.92
CA ALA A 285 14.83 13.32 2.89
C ALA A 285 14.20 14.72 2.77
N PRO A 286 13.37 14.97 1.74
CA PRO A 286 12.57 16.19 1.66
C PRO A 286 11.74 16.41 2.93
N GLU A 287 11.49 17.68 3.26
CA GLU A 287 10.65 18.09 4.40
C GLU A 287 9.15 17.87 4.11
N GLU A 288 8.80 16.61 3.89
CA GLU A 288 7.44 16.13 3.65
C GLU A 288 7.24 14.80 4.38
N SER A 289 6.00 14.50 4.78
CA SER A 289 5.69 13.20 5.37
C SER A 289 5.72 12.14 4.27
N ARG A 290 6.21 10.93 4.58
CA ARG A 290 6.34 9.87 3.59
C ARG A 290 6.07 8.50 4.18
N ILE A 291 5.79 7.55 3.30
CA ILE A 291 5.79 6.12 3.61
C ILE A 291 7.13 5.56 3.15
N PHE A 292 7.97 5.18 4.11
CA PHE A 292 9.22 4.49 3.83
C PHE A 292 8.98 2.97 3.76
N MET A 293 8.95 2.46 2.53
CA MET A 293 8.67 1.05 2.22
C MET A 293 9.96 0.21 2.29
N ILE A 294 9.97 -0.78 3.17
CA ILE A 294 11.12 -1.68 3.39
C ILE A 294 10.73 -3.10 2.96
N GLU A 295 11.26 -3.54 1.83
CA GLU A 295 11.06 -4.90 1.31
C GLU A 295 11.88 -5.94 2.08
N ASN A 296 11.24 -7.02 2.52
CA ASN A 296 11.94 -8.17 3.09
C ASN A 296 12.48 -9.08 1.99
N THR A 297 13.80 -9.03 1.82
CA THR A 297 14.51 -9.83 0.80
C THR A 297 15.34 -10.97 1.39
N ARG A 298 15.37 -11.13 2.72
CA ARG A 298 16.39 -11.98 3.41
C ARG A 298 15.82 -13.01 4.38
N ALA A 299 14.68 -12.73 5.01
CA ALA A 299 14.10 -13.59 6.03
C ALA A 299 12.86 -14.32 5.51
N ASP A 300 12.78 -15.62 5.77
CA ASP A 300 11.67 -16.47 5.31
C ASP A 300 11.14 -17.36 6.44
N PHE A 301 10.72 -16.67 7.51
CA PHE A 301 10.07 -17.26 8.68
C PHE A 301 8.95 -16.33 9.15
N PRO A 302 7.93 -16.84 9.85
CA PRO A 302 6.86 -16.00 10.36
C PRO A 302 7.38 -15.14 11.52
N SER A 303 7.07 -13.85 11.50
CA SER A 303 7.41 -12.91 12.57
C SER A 303 6.23 -11.99 12.86
N ARG A 304 6.16 -11.56 14.12
CA ARG A 304 5.24 -10.55 14.65
C ARG A 304 5.97 -9.53 15.51
N HIS A 305 7.29 -9.42 15.32
CA HIS A 305 8.14 -8.56 16.10
C HIS A 305 9.24 -8.04 15.17
N ILE A 306 9.27 -6.73 14.98
CA ILE A 306 10.31 -6.06 14.19
C ILE A 306 11.14 -5.14 15.08
N ARG A 307 12.37 -4.89 14.68
CA ARG A 307 13.19 -3.81 15.21
C ARG A 307 13.62 -2.88 14.08
N LEU A 308 13.46 -1.58 14.27
CA LEU A 308 14.06 -0.55 13.42
C LEU A 308 15.18 0.14 14.18
N VAL A 309 16.28 0.47 13.48
CA VAL A 309 17.40 1.23 14.03
C VAL A 309 17.53 2.53 13.23
N LEU A 310 17.73 3.63 13.95
CA LEU A 310 17.86 4.98 13.42
C LEU A 310 19.24 5.55 13.75
N GLN A 311 19.79 6.41 12.89
CA GLN A 311 20.95 7.26 13.16
C GLN A 311 20.49 8.71 13.15
N THR A 312 19.96 9.16 14.28
CA THR A 312 19.31 10.49 14.43
C THR A 312 20.31 11.64 14.36
N ASP A 313 21.60 11.40 14.64
CA ASP A 313 22.66 12.40 14.49
C ASP A 313 23.05 12.69 13.02
N GLN A 314 22.62 11.84 12.09
CA GLN A 314 22.89 11.98 10.66
C GLN A 314 21.74 12.64 9.88
N VAL A 315 20.57 12.83 10.51
CA VAL A 315 19.43 13.55 9.94
C VAL A 315 18.99 14.63 10.93
N PRO A 316 19.38 15.90 10.71
CA PRO A 316 19.14 16.97 11.66
C PRO A 316 17.65 17.15 12.00
N GLY A 317 17.37 17.32 13.30
CA GLY A 317 16.03 17.63 13.80
C GLY A 317 15.41 16.47 14.56
N TRP A 318 14.10 16.56 14.77
CA TRP A 318 13.30 15.52 15.42
C TRP A 318 12.78 14.56 14.34
N ASN A 319 13.25 13.31 14.36
CA ASN A 319 12.81 12.29 13.40
C ASN A 319 11.58 11.56 13.97
N GLU A 320 10.38 11.90 13.47
CA GLU A 320 9.12 11.38 14.02
C GLU A 320 8.56 10.23 13.18
N ILE A 321 8.08 9.19 13.88
CA ILE A 321 7.39 8.03 13.29
C ILE A 321 5.96 8.00 13.84
N ASP A 322 5.00 8.14 12.93
CA ASP A 322 3.56 8.13 13.22
C ASP A 322 3.03 6.72 13.42
N ALA A 323 3.29 5.81 12.47
CA ALA A 323 2.84 4.43 12.54
C ALA A 323 3.75 3.50 11.76
N VAL A 324 3.63 2.19 12.03
CA VAL A 324 4.32 1.17 11.25
C VAL A 324 3.37 0.00 10.95
N CYS A 325 3.29 -0.33 9.67
CA CYS A 325 2.48 -1.44 9.15
C CYS A 325 3.38 -2.61 8.76
N LEU A 326 2.95 -3.82 9.14
CA LEU A 326 3.57 -5.08 8.76
C LEU A 326 2.68 -5.80 7.74
N ILE A 327 3.25 -6.03 6.56
CA ILE A 327 2.55 -6.69 5.45
C ILE A 327 3.23 -8.02 5.20
N GLY A 328 2.45 -9.09 5.19
CA GLY A 328 2.98 -10.44 5.02
C GLY A 328 1.94 -11.45 4.58
N THR A 329 2.29 -12.72 4.72
CA THR A 329 1.38 -13.84 4.45
C THR A 329 1.32 -14.87 5.58
N HIS A 330 0.18 -15.51 5.81
CA HIS A 330 0.01 -16.55 6.84
C HIS A 330 0.72 -17.85 6.50
N THR A 331 0.78 -18.18 5.21
CA THR A 331 1.55 -19.29 4.69
C THR A 331 2.85 -18.76 4.11
N ARG A 332 3.88 -19.59 4.24
CA ARG A 332 5.15 -19.36 3.55
C ARG A 332 4.83 -19.22 2.08
N ALA A 333 5.36 -18.20 1.43
CA ALA A 333 5.41 -18.19 -0.02
C ALA A 333 6.19 -19.45 -0.42
N GLN A 334 5.49 -20.51 -0.79
CA GLN A 334 6.12 -21.59 -1.50
C GLN A 334 6.64 -20.92 -2.77
N SER A 335 7.95 -20.94 -3.02
CA SER A 335 8.42 -20.94 -4.42
C SER A 335 7.49 -21.92 -5.11
N PRO A 336 6.75 -21.53 -6.15
CA PRO A 336 5.67 -22.35 -6.66
C PRO A 336 6.25 -23.73 -6.81
N VAL A 337 5.78 -24.66 -5.98
CA VAL A 337 6.06 -26.07 -6.19
C VAL A 337 5.21 -26.33 -7.41
N LEU A 338 5.78 -26.00 -8.57
CA LEU A 338 5.31 -26.49 -9.83
C LEU A 338 5.56 -27.98 -9.71
N THR A 339 4.57 -28.69 -9.17
CA THR A 339 4.47 -30.15 -9.24
C THR A 339 4.39 -30.63 -10.70
N ASP A 340 4.45 -29.70 -11.65
CA ASP A 340 4.61 -29.92 -13.06
C ASP A 340 6.06 -29.60 -13.51
N PRO A 341 6.89 -30.64 -13.72
CA PRO A 341 8.23 -30.49 -14.32
C PRO A 341 8.23 -29.72 -15.65
N LEU A 342 7.11 -29.71 -16.39
CA LEU A 342 6.99 -29.00 -17.67
C LEU A 342 6.87 -27.49 -17.46
N ALA A 343 6.09 -27.05 -16.47
CA ALA A 343 6.02 -25.64 -16.10
C ALA A 343 7.37 -25.13 -15.56
N GLN A 344 8.11 -25.98 -14.84
CA GLN A 344 9.46 -25.65 -14.38
C GLN A 344 10.44 -25.50 -15.55
N LEU A 345 10.39 -26.41 -16.53
CA LEU A 345 11.20 -26.31 -17.74
C LEU A 345 10.86 -25.03 -18.54
N ALA A 346 9.57 -24.72 -18.71
CA ALA A 346 9.13 -23.51 -19.41
C ALA A 346 9.61 -22.21 -18.72
N SER A 347 9.56 -22.16 -17.39
CA SER A 347 10.07 -21.01 -16.63
C SER A 347 11.59 -20.86 -16.73
N LEU A 348 12.34 -21.97 -16.74
CA LEU A 348 13.80 -21.94 -16.89
C LEU A 348 14.22 -21.52 -18.30
N ILE A 349 13.50 -21.97 -19.33
CA ILE A 349 13.70 -21.52 -20.71
C ILE A 349 13.49 -20.01 -20.81
N LEU A 350 12.39 -19.48 -20.27
CA LEU A 350 12.09 -18.04 -20.31
C LEU A 350 13.13 -17.18 -19.55
N GLN A 351 13.66 -17.69 -18.43
CA GLN A 351 14.72 -17.01 -17.69
C GLN A 351 16.05 -17.01 -18.46
N LEU A 352 16.37 -18.12 -19.14
CA LEU A 352 17.57 -18.24 -19.95
C LEU A 352 17.48 -17.34 -21.20
N GLU A 353 16.32 -17.28 -21.87
CA GLU A 353 16.06 -16.35 -22.98
C GLU A 353 16.35 -14.89 -22.58
N LYS A 354 15.79 -14.44 -21.45
CA LYS A 354 16.03 -13.08 -20.93
C LYS A 354 17.50 -12.82 -20.60
N ALA A 355 18.19 -13.80 -20.02
CA ALA A 355 19.61 -13.67 -19.70
C ALA A 355 20.49 -13.58 -20.95
N VAL A 356 20.16 -14.32 -22.00
CA VAL A 356 20.84 -14.26 -23.31
C VAL A 356 20.58 -12.92 -24.00
N GLU A 357 19.33 -12.45 -24.01
CA GLU A 357 18.97 -11.12 -24.53
C GLU A 357 19.72 -10.00 -23.80
N GLN A 358 19.78 -10.06 -22.47
CA GLN A 358 20.53 -9.10 -21.66
C GLN A 358 22.03 -9.16 -21.93
N GLY A 359 22.61 -10.38 -21.98
CA GLY A 359 24.03 -10.58 -22.31
C GLY A 359 24.40 -10.00 -23.69
N ARG A 360 23.48 -10.08 -24.65
CA ARG A 360 23.63 -9.48 -25.98
C ARG A 360 23.48 -7.96 -25.96
N ALA A 361 22.46 -7.44 -25.29
CA ALA A 361 22.19 -6.00 -25.20
C ALA A 361 23.33 -5.26 -24.50
N GLU A 362 23.89 -5.85 -23.45
CA GLU A 362 24.95 -5.28 -22.62
C GLU A 362 26.38 -5.70 -23.05
N ARG A 363 26.51 -6.54 -24.10
CA ARG A 363 27.79 -7.11 -24.60
C ARG A 363 28.62 -7.78 -23.50
N LEU A 364 27.96 -8.50 -22.60
CA LEU A 364 28.57 -9.13 -21.43
C LEU A 364 29.26 -10.47 -21.74
N ALA A 365 29.06 -11.02 -22.94
CA ALA A 365 29.60 -12.31 -23.36
C ALA A 365 30.02 -12.31 -24.84
N ASP A 366 30.78 -13.35 -25.20
CA ASP A 366 31.19 -13.61 -26.58
C ASP A 366 29.98 -13.86 -27.50
N LEU A 367 30.01 -13.29 -28.71
CA LEU A 367 28.87 -13.32 -29.63
C LEU A 367 28.63 -14.71 -30.23
N ASP A 368 29.67 -15.52 -30.42
CA ASP A 368 29.53 -16.88 -30.92
C ASP A 368 28.94 -17.78 -29.82
N PHE A 369 29.31 -17.56 -28.57
CA PHE A 369 28.72 -18.24 -27.40
C PHE A 369 27.23 -17.90 -27.20
N LEU A 370 26.84 -16.63 -27.35
CA LEU A 370 25.43 -16.23 -27.23
C LEU A 370 24.57 -16.84 -28.34
N ARG A 371 25.11 -16.92 -29.58
CA ARG A 371 24.41 -17.57 -30.70
C ARG A 371 24.21 -19.07 -30.45
N GLU A 372 25.20 -19.77 -29.90
CA GLU A 372 25.08 -21.19 -29.56
C GLU A 372 23.99 -21.42 -28.49
N LEU A 373 23.85 -20.52 -27.53
CA LEU A 373 22.77 -20.57 -26.54
C LEU A 373 21.38 -20.28 -27.13
N GLU A 374 21.27 -19.33 -28.06
CA GLU A 374 20.01 -19.06 -28.79
C GLU A 374 19.57 -20.30 -29.60
N GLU A 375 20.50 -21.01 -30.25
CA GLU A 375 20.20 -22.25 -30.98
C GLU A 375 19.70 -23.37 -30.05
N ILE A 376 20.33 -23.54 -28.89
CA ILE A 376 19.88 -24.50 -27.86
C ILE A 376 18.49 -24.13 -27.32
N LEU A 377 18.21 -22.83 -27.15
CA LEU A 377 16.90 -22.34 -26.71
C LEU A 377 15.81 -22.61 -27.74
N GLU A 378 16.07 -22.40 -29.03
CA GLU A 378 15.12 -22.75 -30.09
C GLU A 378 14.82 -24.26 -30.10
N GLU A 379 15.83 -25.11 -29.92
CA GLU A 379 15.63 -26.56 -29.83
C GLU A 379 14.79 -26.96 -28.62
N LEU A 380 15.08 -26.40 -27.44
CA LEU A 380 14.34 -26.66 -26.21
C LEU A 380 12.88 -26.19 -26.29
N SER A 381 12.64 -25.01 -26.90
CA SER A 381 11.31 -24.44 -27.12
C SER A 381 10.50 -25.21 -28.19
N ALA A 382 11.17 -25.96 -29.08
CA ALA A 382 10.53 -26.79 -30.09
C ALA A 382 10.09 -28.18 -29.58
N ILE A 383 10.52 -28.59 -28.38
CA ILE A 383 10.07 -29.85 -27.75
C ILE A 383 8.59 -29.70 -27.38
N ARG A 384 7.71 -30.26 -28.21
CA ARG A 384 6.29 -30.39 -27.87
C ARG A 384 6.13 -31.47 -26.80
N PHE A 385 5.55 -31.10 -25.66
CA PHE A 385 5.08 -32.03 -24.64
C PHE A 385 3.59 -32.34 -24.82
#